data_AF-A0A520W8N0-F1
#
_entry.id   AF-A0A520W8N0-F1
#
_cell.length_a   1.000
_cell.length_b   1.000
_cell.length_c   1.000
_cell.angle_alpha   90.00
_cell.angle_beta   90.00
_cell.angle_gamma   90.00
#
_symmetry.space_group_name_H-M   'P 1'
#
loop_
_entity.id
_entity.type
_entity.pdbx_description
1 polymer ?
#
loop_
_entity_poly.entity_id
_entity_poly.type
_entity_poly.pdbx_seq_one_letter_code
_entity_poly.pdbx_strand_id
1 'polypeptide(L)'
;MFGVRSLAAAISLLLAVGVALPAQAADNAKARGDWRMVPQSKDVDGDGFIDGDGGVPAKRPLGAVPSAKFEGAGNQIAQPAERLINGVQSWYLNPRGYSVTLDACKSRGNEYQWRIYRGKEQIERVRWRTLTKKTCRRNILLQEGSYRFKLEVRSGASDVDFEWMNADVIDYLFVILGDSYASGDGNPRNIDAWLSDPNGEFDPYYDDVACKRSVHAGPVQAALALENSSKKSSVTVIDVSCSGATILTGVLGPLPFAGQETSQIEQVQAIIGNRPVDIVALSA
;
A
#
# COMPACT_ATOMS: atom_id res chain seq x y z
N MET A 1 55.12 67.99 -55.35
CA MET A 1 53.85 67.54 -55.95
C MET A 1 53.27 66.42 -55.10
N PHE A 2 51.94 66.41 -55.02
CA PHE A 2 51.03 65.75 -54.08
C PHE A 2 51.14 64.22 -53.94
N GLY A 3 50.64 63.70 -52.81
CA GLY A 3 50.10 62.33 -52.67
C GLY A 3 50.38 61.68 -51.30
N VAL A 4 49.72 62.13 -50.23
CA VAL A 4 48.54 61.51 -49.57
C VAL A 4 48.68 60.03 -49.20
N ARG A 5 48.56 59.82 -47.88
CA ARG A 5 48.58 58.56 -47.09
C ARG A 5 47.54 57.53 -47.54
N SER A 6 47.86 56.25 -47.34
CA SER A 6 46.86 55.19 -47.14
C SER A 6 47.29 54.32 -45.95
N LEU A 7 46.47 54.32 -44.90
CA LEU A 7 46.54 53.36 -43.78
C LEU A 7 45.98 52.02 -44.28
N ALA A 8 46.76 50.96 -44.19
CA ALA A 8 46.25 49.59 -44.26
C ALA A 8 46.11 49.06 -42.82
N ALA A 9 44.87 48.82 -42.40
CA ALA A 9 44.55 48.20 -41.12
C ALA A 9 44.77 46.68 -41.20
N ALA A 10 45.63 46.14 -40.33
CA ALA A 10 45.81 44.71 -40.17
C ALA A 10 44.64 44.13 -39.36
N ILE A 11 43.79 43.33 -40.01
CA ILE A 11 42.74 42.53 -39.35
C ILE A 11 43.39 41.20 -38.96
N SER A 12 43.74 41.05 -37.69
CA SER A 12 44.17 39.77 -37.13
C SER A 12 42.95 38.86 -36.97
N LEU A 13 42.87 37.81 -37.80
CA LEU A 13 41.89 36.76 -37.71
C LEU A 13 42.22 35.85 -36.52
N LEU A 14 41.55 36.05 -35.38
CA LEU A 14 41.56 35.10 -34.26
C LEU A 14 40.68 33.90 -34.64
N LEU A 15 41.31 32.82 -35.11
CA LEU A 15 40.70 31.49 -35.19
C LEU A 15 40.47 30.98 -33.77
N ALA A 16 39.25 31.14 -33.26
CA ALA A 16 38.80 30.44 -32.07
C ALA A 16 38.66 28.96 -32.43
N VAL A 17 39.67 28.15 -32.10
CA VAL A 17 39.55 26.69 -32.08
C VAL A 17 38.64 26.35 -30.91
N GLY A 18 37.34 26.22 -31.19
CA GLY A 18 36.38 25.69 -30.25
C GLY A 18 36.76 24.25 -29.93
N VAL A 19 37.34 24.03 -28.76
CA VAL A 19 37.51 22.69 -28.20
C VAL A 19 36.10 22.20 -27.88
N ALA A 20 35.52 21.40 -28.77
CA ALA A 20 34.32 20.64 -28.47
C ALA A 20 34.67 19.70 -27.32
N LEU A 21 34.22 20.02 -26.12
CA LEU A 21 34.20 19.06 -25.02
C LEU A 21 33.43 17.84 -25.52
N PRO A 22 33.94 16.61 -25.33
CA PRO A 22 33.21 15.42 -25.72
C PRO A 22 31.87 15.48 -24.99
N ALA A 23 30.77 15.43 -25.75
CA ALA A 23 29.46 15.17 -25.18
C ALA A 23 29.61 13.93 -24.31
N GLN A 24 29.38 14.07 -22.99
CA GLN A 24 29.31 12.92 -22.10
C GLN A 24 28.36 11.93 -22.77
N ALA A 25 28.87 10.78 -23.18
CA ALA A 25 28.04 9.72 -23.73
C ALA A 25 26.97 9.46 -22.67
N ALA A 26 25.73 9.83 -22.97
CA ALA A 26 24.63 9.55 -22.08
C ALA A 26 24.64 8.04 -21.84
N ASP A 27 24.64 7.62 -20.58
CA ASP A 27 24.55 6.20 -20.25
C ASP A 27 23.40 5.57 -21.04
N ASN A 28 23.68 4.46 -21.75
CA ASN A 28 22.68 3.77 -22.55
C ASN A 28 21.45 3.43 -21.70
N ALA A 29 20.27 3.49 -22.31
CA ALA A 29 19.03 3.15 -21.66
C ALA A 29 19.08 1.73 -21.09
N LYS A 30 18.62 1.56 -19.85
CA LYS A 30 18.51 0.26 -19.19
C LYS A 30 17.24 0.19 -18.36
N ALA A 31 16.30 -0.65 -18.78
CA ALA A 31 15.07 -0.91 -18.07
C ALA A 31 15.32 -1.90 -16.92
N ARG A 32 14.96 -1.46 -15.71
CA ARG A 32 14.92 -2.25 -14.48
C ARG A 32 13.70 -1.83 -13.67
N GLY A 33 12.66 -2.64 -13.79
CA GLY A 33 11.35 -2.43 -13.19
C GLY A 33 11.12 -3.32 -11.98
N ASP A 34 10.21 -2.87 -11.12
CA ASP A 34 9.56 -3.65 -10.10
C ASP A 34 8.12 -3.15 -9.96
N TRP A 35 7.32 -3.86 -9.19
CA TRP A 35 5.97 -3.42 -8.85
C TRP A 35 5.63 -3.82 -7.40
N ARG A 36 4.60 -3.26 -6.81
CA ARG A 36 4.09 -3.71 -5.51
C ARG A 36 2.67 -3.25 -5.30
N MET A 37 1.94 -3.96 -4.46
CA MET A 37 0.69 -3.44 -3.94
C MET A 37 1.01 -2.19 -3.09
N VAL A 38 0.16 -1.18 -3.16
CA VAL A 38 0.38 0.07 -2.42
C VAL A 38 0.06 -0.19 -0.96
N PRO A 39 0.93 0.21 -0.02
CA PRO A 39 0.62 0.23 1.40
C PRO A 39 -0.72 0.92 1.67
N GLN A 40 -1.69 0.22 2.23
CA GLN A 40 -2.99 0.76 2.58
C GLN A 40 -3.11 1.05 4.09
N SER A 41 -2.19 0.54 4.94
CA SER A 41 -2.20 0.77 6.40
C SER A 41 -1.20 1.84 6.81
N LYS A 42 -1.53 2.46 7.94
CA LYS A 42 -0.59 3.23 8.73
C LYS A 42 -0.09 2.35 9.87
N ASP A 43 1.19 2.48 10.19
CA ASP A 43 1.82 2.11 11.47
C ASP A 43 2.86 3.23 11.72
N VAL A 44 2.36 4.32 12.31
CA VAL A 44 3.10 5.61 12.44
C VAL A 44 4.19 5.55 13.50
N ASP A 45 4.05 4.71 14.52
CA ASP A 45 5.01 4.53 15.62
C ASP A 45 5.95 3.33 15.44
N GLY A 46 5.72 2.48 14.44
CA GLY A 46 6.59 1.37 14.06
C GLY A 46 6.59 0.23 15.08
N ASP A 47 5.49 0.08 15.83
CA ASP A 47 5.33 -0.96 16.85
C ASP A 47 4.89 -2.31 16.24
N GLY A 48 4.65 -2.33 14.92
CA GLY A 48 4.18 -3.51 14.19
C GLY A 48 2.67 -3.70 14.26
N PHE A 49 1.93 -2.77 14.86
CA PHE A 49 0.47 -2.75 14.93
C PHE A 49 -0.09 -1.59 14.10
N ILE A 50 -1.31 -1.76 13.60
CA ILE A 50 -1.96 -0.76 12.74
C ILE A 50 -2.52 0.35 13.63
N ASP A 51 -2.06 1.60 13.43
CA ASP A 51 -2.61 2.76 14.14
C ASP A 51 -3.98 3.13 13.57
N GLY A 52 -5.01 3.02 14.43
CA GLY A 52 -6.41 3.17 14.07
C GLY A 52 -6.93 4.60 14.19
N ASP A 53 -6.08 5.62 14.11
CA ASP A 53 -6.47 6.96 14.58
C ASP A 53 -5.66 8.11 13.94
N GLY A 54 -4.70 7.81 13.06
CA GLY A 54 -3.71 8.80 12.66
C GLY A 54 -2.58 8.94 13.68
N GLY A 55 -2.00 7.80 14.04
CA GLY A 55 -0.79 7.65 14.81
C GLY A 55 -1.01 7.76 16.30
N VAL A 56 -0.61 6.72 17.03
CA VAL A 56 -0.19 6.92 18.41
C VAL A 56 1.13 7.71 18.32
N PRO A 57 1.23 8.93 18.86
CA PRO A 57 2.49 9.63 18.87
C PRO A 57 3.45 8.87 19.80
N ALA A 58 4.63 8.50 19.31
CA ALA A 58 5.64 7.74 20.07
C ALA A 58 5.99 8.29 21.48
N LYS A 59 5.57 9.53 21.82
CA LYS A 59 5.75 10.17 23.15
C LYS A 59 4.65 11.14 23.61
N ARG A 60 3.43 11.21 23.03
CA ARG A 60 2.40 12.20 23.44
C ARG A 60 0.95 11.72 23.25
N PRO A 61 -0.04 12.29 23.98
CA PRO A 61 -1.46 11.98 23.80
C PRO A 61 -1.97 12.33 22.40
N LEU A 62 -3.00 11.61 21.95
CA LEU A 62 -3.71 11.82 20.68
C LEU A 62 -4.17 13.29 20.57
N GLY A 63 -3.64 14.01 19.57
CA GLY A 63 -4.20 15.29 19.18
C GLY A 63 -5.46 15.08 18.35
N ALA A 64 -6.50 15.90 18.56
CA ALA A 64 -7.79 15.82 17.85
C ALA A 64 -7.72 16.08 16.32
N VAL A 65 -6.53 16.13 15.73
CA VAL A 65 -6.30 16.45 14.31
C VAL A 65 -5.37 15.41 13.69
N PRO A 66 -5.86 14.56 12.77
CA PRO A 66 -5.04 13.55 12.10
C PRO A 66 -3.90 14.17 11.29
N SER A 67 -2.73 13.51 11.29
CA SER A 67 -1.60 13.90 10.43
C SER A 67 -1.96 13.82 8.95
N ALA A 68 -1.70 14.90 8.19
CA ALA A 68 -1.91 14.97 6.75
C ALA A 68 -0.83 14.24 5.91
N LYS A 69 0.22 13.70 6.55
CA LYS A 69 1.39 13.11 5.89
C LYS A 69 1.37 11.58 6.06
N PHE A 70 1.20 10.87 4.96
CA PHE A 70 1.25 9.40 4.92
C PHE A 70 2.70 8.91 5.05
N GLU A 71 3.00 8.19 6.12
CA GLU A 71 4.19 7.33 6.22
C GLU A 71 3.69 5.88 6.20
N GLY A 72 3.76 5.26 5.03
CA GLY A 72 3.33 3.88 4.84
C GLY A 72 4.34 2.95 5.51
N ALA A 73 3.91 2.20 6.50
CA ALA A 73 4.73 1.33 7.32
C ALA A 73 5.23 0.06 6.62
N GLY A 74 5.32 0.07 5.29
CA GLY A 74 5.64 -1.14 4.53
C GLY A 74 4.55 -2.21 4.51
N ASN A 75 3.38 -1.95 5.11
CA ASN A 75 2.24 -2.88 5.22
C ASN A 75 1.06 -2.40 4.35
N GLN A 76 0.31 -3.31 3.69
CA GLN A 76 -0.70 -2.98 2.66
C GLN A 76 -2.18 -3.08 3.07
N ILE A 77 -2.51 -2.80 4.34
CA ILE A 77 -3.87 -3.03 4.92
C ILE A 77 -4.73 -1.76 4.98
N ALA A 78 -5.83 -1.66 4.24
CA ALA A 78 -6.56 -0.38 4.18
C ALA A 78 -7.31 -0.05 5.46
N GLN A 79 -7.12 1.17 5.94
CA GLN A 79 -8.18 1.87 6.68
C GLN A 79 -8.80 2.95 5.78
N PRO A 80 -10.08 2.85 5.39
CA PRO A 80 -10.90 4.03 5.38
C PRO A 80 -11.18 4.43 6.83
N ALA A 81 -11.19 5.74 7.04
CA ALA A 81 -11.47 6.42 8.31
C ALA A 81 -12.59 5.76 9.12
N GLU A 82 -12.41 5.80 10.44
CA GLU A 82 -13.47 5.83 11.46
C GLU A 82 -14.58 4.78 11.35
N ARG A 83 -14.69 3.98 12.41
CA ARG A 83 -15.83 3.11 12.74
C ARG A 83 -15.99 1.91 11.80
N LEU A 84 -15.75 0.75 12.42
CA LEU A 84 -16.53 -0.47 12.26
C LEU A 84 -17.73 -0.30 11.32
N ILE A 85 -17.73 -0.98 10.18
CA ILE A 85 -18.97 -1.11 9.40
C ILE A 85 -19.86 -2.05 10.23
N ASN A 86 -20.88 -1.50 10.90
CA ASN A 86 -21.83 -2.25 11.74
C ASN A 86 -21.19 -3.07 12.89
N GLY A 87 -20.10 -2.60 13.51
CA GLY A 87 -19.42 -3.35 14.58
C GLY A 87 -18.33 -4.32 14.08
N VAL A 88 -18.15 -4.47 12.77
CA VAL A 88 -17.20 -5.42 12.18
C VAL A 88 -15.96 -4.71 11.63
N GLN A 89 -14.78 -5.25 11.92
CA GLN A 89 -13.53 -4.79 11.33
C GLN A 89 -13.48 -5.29 9.88
N SER A 90 -13.69 -4.38 8.93
CA SER A 90 -13.71 -4.68 7.49
C SER A 90 -12.65 -3.85 6.77
N TRP A 91 -11.58 -4.49 6.31
CA TRP A 91 -10.51 -3.83 5.58
C TRP A 91 -10.71 -3.97 4.07
N TYR A 92 -11.38 -2.98 3.48
CA TYR A 92 -11.50 -2.77 2.02
C TYR A 92 -12.28 -3.83 1.23
N LEU A 93 -13.46 -3.42 0.77
CA LEU A 93 -14.10 -3.98 -0.43
C LEU A 93 -14.23 -2.83 -1.42
N ASN A 94 -13.18 -2.51 -2.19
CA ASN A 94 -13.31 -1.48 -3.22
C ASN A 94 -13.64 -2.10 -4.58
N PRO A 95 -14.85 -1.86 -5.10
CA PRO A 95 -15.23 -2.36 -6.42
C PRO A 95 -14.39 -1.75 -7.56
N ARG A 96 -13.62 -0.68 -7.31
CA ARG A 96 -12.78 0.00 -8.30
C ARG A 96 -11.41 -0.66 -8.50
N GLY A 97 -11.01 -1.61 -7.64
CA GLY A 97 -9.76 -2.37 -7.73
C GLY A 97 -8.71 -1.93 -6.70
N TYR A 98 -7.47 -2.38 -6.92
CA TYR A 98 -6.32 -2.26 -6.04
C TYR A 98 -5.25 -1.34 -6.61
N SER A 99 -4.69 -0.51 -5.73
CA SER A 99 -3.65 0.44 -6.12
C SER A 99 -2.30 -0.28 -6.15
N VAL A 100 -1.62 -0.22 -7.30
CA VAL A 100 -0.33 -0.88 -7.55
C VAL A 100 0.72 0.20 -7.85
N THR A 101 1.83 0.19 -7.12
CA THR A 101 3.01 0.99 -7.44
C THR A 101 3.84 0.27 -8.49
N LEU A 102 4.03 0.90 -9.65
CA LEU A 102 5.06 0.56 -10.63
C LEU A 102 6.33 1.35 -10.30
N ASP A 103 7.47 0.67 -10.19
CA ASP A 103 8.76 1.24 -9.77
C ASP A 103 9.81 1.06 -10.87
N ALA A 104 10.25 2.17 -11.47
CA ALA A 104 11.33 2.20 -12.44
C ALA A 104 12.64 2.77 -11.85
N CYS A 105 12.74 2.95 -10.54
CA CYS A 105 13.84 3.69 -9.89
C CYS A 105 15.21 3.00 -10.00
N LYS A 106 15.26 1.70 -10.36
CA LYS A 106 16.50 0.97 -10.65
C LYS A 106 16.95 1.12 -12.11
N SER A 107 16.14 1.74 -12.96
CA SER A 107 16.43 1.97 -14.38
C SER A 107 17.46 3.08 -14.59
N ARG A 108 18.11 3.09 -15.76
CA ARG A 108 18.98 4.18 -16.22
C ARG A 108 18.43 4.72 -17.54
N GLY A 109 18.26 6.03 -17.62
CA GLY A 109 17.72 6.72 -18.79
C GLY A 109 17.10 8.07 -18.42
N ASN A 110 16.57 8.76 -19.42
CA ASN A 110 15.97 10.09 -19.28
C ASN A 110 14.47 10.04 -19.03
N GLU A 111 13.78 9.10 -19.67
CA GLU A 111 12.33 8.94 -19.55
C GLU A 111 11.94 7.47 -19.50
N TYR A 112 10.77 7.19 -18.94
CA TYR A 112 10.20 5.85 -18.88
C TYR A 112 8.70 5.88 -19.15
N GLN A 113 8.15 4.75 -19.60
CA GLN A 113 6.71 4.52 -19.70
C GLN A 113 6.35 3.08 -19.33
N TRP A 114 5.09 2.86 -18.97
CA TRP A 114 4.57 1.53 -18.67
C TRP A 114 3.41 1.18 -19.61
N ARG A 115 3.39 -0.06 -20.08
CA ARG A 115 2.23 -0.65 -20.75
C ARG A 115 1.76 -1.85 -19.95
N ILE A 116 0.46 -1.92 -19.71
CA ILE A 116 -0.16 -2.97 -18.91
C ILE A 116 -1.00 -3.84 -19.83
N TYR A 117 -0.80 -5.14 -19.73
CA TYR A 117 -1.49 -6.15 -20.53
C TYR A 117 -2.25 -7.10 -19.64
N ARG A 118 -3.45 -7.50 -20.07
CA ARG A 118 -4.19 -8.66 -19.57
C ARG A 118 -4.30 -9.66 -20.71
N GLY A 119 -3.63 -10.81 -20.57
CA GLY A 119 -3.44 -11.73 -21.70
C GLY A 119 -2.65 -11.07 -22.84
N LYS A 120 -3.26 -10.97 -24.03
CA LYS A 120 -2.65 -10.32 -25.22
C LYS A 120 -3.09 -8.87 -25.40
N GLU A 121 -4.10 -8.41 -24.67
CA GLU A 121 -4.68 -7.08 -24.81
C GLU A 121 -3.94 -6.06 -23.93
N GLN A 122 -3.62 -4.90 -24.49
CA GLN A 122 -3.08 -3.78 -23.73
C GLN A 122 -4.23 -2.96 -23.14
N ILE A 123 -4.44 -3.09 -21.83
CA ILE A 123 -5.55 -2.43 -21.14
C ILE A 123 -5.22 -1.01 -20.67
N GLU A 124 -3.94 -0.70 -20.47
CA GLU A 124 -3.51 0.62 -20.02
C GLU A 124 -2.12 0.96 -20.57
N ARG A 125 -1.93 2.25 -20.85
CA ARG A 125 -0.63 2.82 -21.21
C ARG A 125 -0.39 4.09 -20.39
N VAL A 126 0.54 4.01 -19.46
CA VAL A 126 1.06 5.15 -18.72
C VAL A 126 1.98 5.93 -19.66
N ARG A 127 1.73 7.22 -19.86
CA ARG A 127 2.51 8.07 -20.78
C ARG A 127 3.97 8.19 -20.31
N TRP A 128 4.86 8.47 -21.27
CA TRP A 128 6.26 8.83 -21.00
C TRP A 128 6.38 9.90 -19.94
N ARG A 129 7.34 9.71 -19.03
CA ARG A 129 7.65 10.64 -17.94
C ARG A 129 9.15 10.68 -17.71
N THR A 130 9.66 11.84 -17.33
CA THR A 130 11.06 11.99 -16.89
C THR A 130 11.39 11.02 -15.75
N LEU A 131 12.51 10.32 -15.87
CA LEU A 131 13.02 9.38 -14.88
C LEU A 131 13.90 10.11 -13.86
N THR A 132 13.36 10.39 -12.67
CA THR A 132 14.11 11.00 -11.56
C THR A 132 13.78 10.27 -10.26
N LYS A 133 14.57 10.48 -9.20
CA LYS A 133 14.28 9.92 -7.86
C LYS A 133 12.87 10.27 -7.34
N LYS A 134 12.30 11.41 -7.75
CA LYS A 134 10.96 11.87 -7.33
C LYS A 134 9.83 11.33 -8.21
N THR A 135 10.16 10.93 -9.44
CA THR A 135 9.15 10.59 -10.46
C THR A 135 9.19 9.14 -10.89
N CYS A 136 10.21 8.37 -10.51
CA CYS A 136 10.42 6.98 -10.94
C CYS A 136 9.39 5.96 -10.42
N ARG A 137 8.45 6.38 -9.57
CA ARG A 137 7.32 5.57 -9.11
C ARG A 137 6.00 6.11 -9.63
N ARG A 138 5.06 5.22 -9.91
CA ARG A 138 3.71 5.56 -10.33
C ARG A 138 2.71 4.58 -9.75
N ASN A 139 1.65 5.10 -9.12
CA ASN A 139 0.51 4.28 -8.74
C ASN A 139 -0.49 4.22 -9.90
N ILE A 140 -1.05 3.04 -10.14
CA ILE A 140 -2.16 2.76 -11.04
C ILE A 140 -3.20 1.92 -10.31
N LEU A 141 -4.44 1.91 -10.80
CA LEU A 141 -5.52 1.12 -10.21
C LEU A 141 -5.82 -0.07 -11.12
N LEU A 142 -5.69 -1.29 -10.59
CA LEU A 142 -5.94 -2.53 -11.33
C LEU A 142 -6.94 -3.39 -10.58
N GLN A 143 -7.80 -4.09 -11.32
CA GLN A 143 -8.63 -5.14 -10.73
C GLN A 143 -7.76 -6.34 -10.33
N GLU A 144 -8.29 -7.20 -9.47
CA GLU A 144 -7.67 -8.51 -9.21
C GLU A 144 -7.48 -9.31 -10.51
N GLY A 145 -6.37 -10.04 -10.59
CA GLY A 145 -6.04 -10.97 -11.68
C GLY A 145 -4.61 -10.85 -12.19
N SER A 146 -4.32 -11.65 -13.22
CA SER A 146 -2.99 -11.74 -13.83
C SER A 146 -2.76 -10.71 -14.94
N TYR A 147 -1.58 -10.10 -14.89
CA TYR A 147 -1.12 -9.05 -15.79
C TYR A 147 0.31 -9.28 -16.27
N ARG A 148 0.66 -8.58 -17.35
CA ARG A 148 2.05 -8.39 -17.79
C ARG A 148 2.33 -6.90 -17.92
N PHE A 149 3.37 -6.45 -17.24
CA PHE A 149 3.83 -5.07 -17.32
C PHE A 149 5.05 -5.00 -18.25
N LYS A 150 5.02 -4.06 -19.20
CA LYS A 150 6.17 -3.70 -20.01
C LYS A 150 6.66 -2.32 -19.56
N LEU A 151 7.85 -2.28 -18.98
CA LEU A 151 8.58 -1.05 -18.73
C LEU A 151 9.43 -0.73 -19.95
N GLU A 152 9.31 0.48 -20.50
CA GLU A 152 10.17 0.99 -21.57
C GLU A 152 10.92 2.20 -21.02
N VAL A 153 12.24 2.27 -21.24
CA VAL A 153 13.13 3.34 -20.76
C VAL A 153 13.95 3.84 -21.93
N ARG A 154 14.18 5.16 -22.00
CA ARG A 154 14.94 5.77 -23.09
C ARG A 154 15.93 6.83 -22.62
N SER A 155 17.11 6.90 -23.24
CA SER A 155 18.09 8.00 -23.11
C SER A 155 18.09 8.94 -24.32
N GLY A 156 17.33 8.61 -25.36
CA GLY A 156 17.11 9.42 -26.57
C GLY A 156 16.03 8.81 -27.45
N ALA A 157 15.75 9.38 -28.63
CA ALA A 157 14.69 8.87 -29.50
C ALA A 157 14.95 7.45 -30.04
N SER A 158 16.22 7.08 -30.21
CA SER A 158 16.66 5.80 -30.78
C SER A 158 17.26 4.83 -29.76
N ASP A 159 17.56 5.30 -28.55
CA ASP A 159 18.10 4.46 -27.47
C ASP A 159 16.98 4.12 -26.49
N VAL A 160 16.35 2.97 -26.70
CA VAL A 160 15.20 2.48 -25.93
C VAL A 160 15.48 1.04 -25.51
N ASP A 161 15.43 0.79 -24.20
CA ASP A 161 15.45 -0.55 -23.61
C ASP A 161 14.09 -0.88 -22.99
N PHE A 162 13.79 -2.16 -22.79
CA PHE A 162 12.54 -2.58 -22.16
C PHE A 162 12.68 -3.85 -21.32
N GLU A 163 11.77 -3.99 -20.35
CA GLU A 163 11.68 -5.17 -19.49
C GLU A 163 10.22 -5.58 -19.33
N TRP A 164 10.00 -6.90 -19.33
CA TRP A 164 8.71 -7.51 -19.03
C TRP A 164 8.69 -8.06 -17.61
N MET A 165 7.57 -7.86 -16.91
CA MET A 165 7.28 -8.44 -15.60
C MET A 165 5.90 -9.07 -15.62
N ASN A 166 5.77 -10.25 -15.00
CA ASN A 166 4.46 -10.79 -14.65
C ASN A 166 3.99 -10.14 -13.34
N ALA A 167 2.68 -9.93 -13.22
CA ALA A 167 2.08 -9.33 -12.05
C ALA A 167 0.71 -9.96 -11.76
N ASP A 168 0.60 -10.68 -10.65
CA ASP A 168 -0.67 -11.19 -10.15
C ASP A 168 -1.17 -10.26 -9.05
N VAL A 169 -2.15 -9.43 -9.39
CA VAL A 169 -2.81 -8.55 -8.42
C VAL A 169 -3.79 -9.41 -7.65
N ILE A 170 -3.44 -9.74 -6.40
CA ILE A 170 -4.21 -10.64 -5.54
C ILE A 170 -4.51 -9.91 -4.23
N ASP A 171 -5.75 -10.05 -3.77
CA ASP A 171 -6.18 -9.64 -2.44
C ASP A 171 -6.85 -10.83 -1.75
N TYR A 172 -6.26 -11.31 -0.66
CA TYR A 172 -6.81 -12.44 0.10
C TYR A 172 -7.94 -11.96 1.00
N LEU A 173 -9.14 -12.50 0.81
CA LEU A 173 -10.23 -12.34 1.76
C LEU A 173 -10.06 -13.33 2.91
N PHE A 174 -9.65 -12.80 4.07
CA PHE A 174 -9.46 -13.53 5.31
C PHE A 174 -10.64 -13.27 6.26
N VAL A 175 -11.46 -14.29 6.49
CA VAL A 175 -12.62 -14.24 7.37
C VAL A 175 -12.30 -14.89 8.71
N ILE A 176 -12.62 -14.21 9.81
CA ILE A 176 -12.45 -14.70 11.17
C ILE A 176 -13.82 -14.85 11.81
N LEU A 177 -14.10 -16.07 12.26
CA LEU A 177 -15.30 -16.49 12.98
C LEU A 177 -14.87 -17.07 14.33
N GLY A 178 -15.73 -16.99 15.33
CA GLY A 178 -15.52 -17.73 16.55
C GLY A 178 -15.89 -17.02 17.84
N ASP A 179 -15.34 -17.55 18.92
CA ASP A 179 -15.53 -17.16 20.30
C ASP A 179 -14.46 -16.16 20.79
N SER A 180 -14.25 -16.13 22.10
CA SER A 180 -13.26 -15.28 22.79
C SER A 180 -11.82 -15.49 22.32
N TYR A 181 -11.46 -16.71 21.91
CA TYR A 181 -10.10 -17.02 21.43
C TYR A 181 -9.84 -16.44 20.03
N ALA A 182 -10.87 -16.43 19.18
CA ALA A 182 -10.80 -15.79 17.87
C ALA A 182 -10.85 -14.26 17.98
N SER A 183 -11.64 -13.71 18.91
CA SER A 183 -11.82 -12.26 19.06
C SER A 183 -10.63 -11.58 19.74
N GLY A 184 -9.81 -12.32 20.48
CA GLY A 184 -8.69 -11.75 21.23
C GLY A 184 -9.11 -11.21 22.60
N ASP A 185 -10.15 -11.78 23.22
CA ASP A 185 -10.49 -11.49 24.61
C ASP A 185 -9.27 -11.76 25.53
N GLY A 186 -8.94 -10.80 26.38
CA GLY A 186 -7.73 -10.81 27.19
C GLY A 186 -6.51 -10.21 26.51
N ASN A 187 -6.59 -9.79 25.24
CA ASN A 187 -5.51 -9.13 24.51
C ASN A 187 -5.92 -7.74 23.97
N PRO A 188 -6.28 -6.78 24.84
CA PRO A 188 -6.68 -5.43 24.42
C PRO A 188 -5.50 -4.60 23.88
N ARG A 189 -5.81 -3.53 23.15
CA ARG A 189 -4.83 -2.48 22.78
C ARG A 189 -4.32 -1.75 24.01
N ASN A 190 -3.22 -1.00 23.86
CA ASN A 190 -2.58 -0.19 24.90
C ASN A 190 -2.10 -0.96 26.15
N ILE A 191 -2.02 -2.29 26.10
CA ILE A 191 -1.59 -3.09 27.26
C ILE A 191 -0.17 -2.73 27.71
N ASP A 192 0.76 -2.51 26.79
CA ASP A 192 2.15 -2.18 27.13
C ASP A 192 2.26 -0.78 27.75
N ALA A 193 1.51 0.19 27.23
CA ALA A 193 1.44 1.53 27.81
C ALA A 193 0.88 1.48 29.24
N TRP A 194 -0.22 0.74 29.43
CA TRP A 194 -0.82 0.52 30.75
C TRP A 194 0.13 -0.21 31.71
N LEU A 195 0.84 -1.25 31.27
CA LEU A 195 1.82 -1.96 32.10
C LEU A 195 3.01 -1.07 32.49
N SER A 196 3.40 -0.14 31.62
CA SER A 196 4.51 0.79 31.87
C SER A 196 4.14 1.94 32.83
N ASP A 197 2.87 2.36 32.82
CA ASP A 197 2.34 3.37 33.74
C ASP A 197 0.88 3.04 34.12
N PRO A 198 0.66 2.12 35.09
CA PRO A 198 -0.69 1.65 35.44
C PRO A 198 -1.57 2.73 36.07
N ASN A 199 -0.99 3.85 36.50
CA ASN A 199 -1.72 5.00 37.06
C ASN A 199 -1.80 6.16 36.04
N GLY A 200 -1.35 5.94 34.80
CA GLY A 200 -1.37 6.91 33.72
C GLY A 200 -2.73 7.01 33.02
N GLU A 201 -2.76 7.72 31.89
CA GLU A 201 -3.97 7.99 31.10
C GLU A 201 -4.36 6.82 30.16
N PHE A 202 -3.55 5.76 30.09
CA PHE A 202 -3.68 4.72 29.09
C PHE A 202 -4.43 3.51 29.64
N ASP A 203 -5.74 3.45 29.39
CA ASP A 203 -6.55 2.26 29.68
C ASP A 203 -6.52 1.27 28.49
N PRO A 204 -6.41 -0.04 28.75
CA PRO A 204 -6.56 -1.03 27.69
C PRO A 204 -7.98 -1.06 27.12
N TYR A 205 -8.10 -1.17 25.80
CA TYR A 205 -9.40 -1.17 25.12
C TYR A 205 -9.46 -2.15 23.95
N TYR A 206 -10.68 -2.49 23.54
CA TYR A 206 -10.96 -3.37 22.40
C TYR A 206 -11.46 -2.56 21.20
N ASP A 207 -11.14 -3.01 19.98
CA ASP A 207 -11.65 -2.43 18.73
C ASP A 207 -13.19 -2.56 18.64
N ASP A 208 -13.74 -3.64 19.21
CA ASP A 208 -15.17 -3.79 19.51
C ASP A 208 -15.34 -4.27 20.96
N VAL A 209 -15.92 -3.42 21.82
CA VAL A 209 -16.13 -3.71 23.24
C VAL A 209 -17.15 -4.82 23.48
N ALA A 210 -18.23 -4.89 22.68
CA ALA A 210 -19.31 -5.86 22.90
C ALA A 210 -18.85 -7.28 22.60
N CYS A 211 -18.06 -7.44 21.54
CA CYS A 211 -17.49 -8.73 21.15
C CYS A 211 -16.07 -8.96 21.65
N LYS A 212 -15.47 -7.97 22.30
CA LYS A 212 -14.06 -7.95 22.71
C LYS A 212 -13.13 -8.34 21.55
N ARG A 213 -13.36 -7.72 20.39
CA ARG A 213 -12.49 -7.88 19.21
C ARG A 213 -11.26 -7.00 19.38
N SER A 214 -10.09 -7.56 19.10
CA SER A 214 -8.82 -6.87 19.17
C SER A 214 -7.98 -7.19 17.94
N VAL A 215 -7.29 -6.20 17.39
CA VAL A 215 -6.26 -6.45 16.37
C VAL A 215 -5.12 -7.35 16.85
N HIS A 216 -4.94 -7.48 18.17
CA HIS A 216 -3.96 -8.41 18.74
C HIS A 216 -4.46 -9.86 18.81
N ALA A 217 -5.68 -10.13 18.34
CA ALA A 217 -6.19 -11.49 18.21
C ALA A 217 -5.29 -12.35 17.32
N GLY A 218 -5.10 -13.62 17.69
CA GLY A 218 -4.22 -14.55 16.96
C GLY A 218 -4.51 -14.62 15.45
N PRO A 219 -5.77 -14.78 15.01
CA PRO A 219 -6.12 -14.78 13.59
C PRO A 219 -5.81 -13.46 12.88
N VAL A 220 -5.99 -12.31 13.55
CA VAL A 220 -5.65 -11.00 12.98
C VAL A 220 -4.13 -10.85 12.82
N GLN A 221 -3.35 -11.33 13.79
CA GLN A 221 -1.89 -11.38 13.70
C GLN A 221 -1.41 -12.33 12.59
N ALA A 222 -2.10 -13.45 12.36
CA ALA A 222 -1.83 -14.33 11.23
C ALA A 222 -2.10 -13.66 9.87
N ALA A 223 -3.19 -12.89 9.77
CA ALA A 223 -3.48 -12.11 8.57
C ALA A 223 -2.41 -11.03 8.32
N LEU A 224 -1.93 -10.35 9.36
CA LEU A 224 -0.82 -9.41 9.27
C LEU A 224 0.49 -10.10 8.83
N ALA A 225 0.78 -11.29 9.34
CA ALA A 225 1.94 -12.05 8.92
C ALA A 225 1.86 -12.46 7.43
N LEU A 226 0.67 -12.85 6.96
CA LEU A 226 0.42 -13.13 5.54
C LEU A 226 0.63 -11.90 4.67
N GLU A 227 0.07 -10.77 5.08
CA GLU A 227 0.25 -9.49 4.43
C GLU A 227 1.75 -9.12 4.29
N ASN A 228 2.50 -9.22 5.38
CA ASN A 228 3.91 -8.86 5.43
C ASN A 228 4.81 -9.84 4.66
N SER A 229 4.32 -11.05 4.36
CA SER A 229 5.07 -12.05 3.59
C SER A 229 5.30 -11.64 2.13
N SER A 230 4.48 -10.72 1.59
CA SER A 230 4.50 -10.37 0.17
C SER A 230 4.10 -8.91 -0.10
N LYS A 231 5.00 -8.16 -0.73
CA LYS A 231 4.72 -6.82 -1.27
C LYS A 231 3.92 -6.84 -2.59
N LYS A 232 3.47 -8.02 -3.02
CA LYS A 232 2.83 -8.26 -4.32
C LYS A 232 1.37 -8.68 -4.18
N SER A 233 0.90 -8.86 -2.96
CA SER A 233 -0.48 -9.18 -2.61
C SER A 233 -0.95 -8.25 -1.49
N SER A 234 -2.25 -8.20 -1.26
CA SER A 234 -2.85 -7.60 -0.08
C SER A 234 -3.74 -8.61 0.65
N VAL A 235 -4.12 -8.27 1.89
CA VAL A 235 -5.05 -9.04 2.72
C VAL A 235 -6.18 -8.13 3.21
N THR A 236 -7.41 -8.52 2.92
CA THR A 236 -8.63 -7.99 3.51
C THR A 236 -9.07 -8.88 4.65
N VAL A 237 -9.16 -8.33 5.87
CA VAL A 237 -9.70 -9.05 7.04
C VAL A 237 -11.14 -8.64 7.28
N ILE A 238 -11.99 -9.64 7.51
CA ILE A 238 -13.34 -9.51 8.06
C ILE A 238 -13.39 -10.29 9.37
N ASP A 239 -13.41 -9.60 10.50
CA ASP A 239 -13.52 -10.24 11.81
C ASP A 239 -14.92 -10.05 12.42
N VAL A 240 -15.70 -11.13 12.41
CA VAL A 240 -17.02 -11.19 13.04
C VAL A 240 -17.01 -12.08 14.29
N SER A 241 -15.86 -12.57 14.75
CA SER A 241 -15.76 -13.36 15.97
C SER A 241 -16.27 -12.59 17.19
N CYS A 242 -16.79 -13.26 18.21
CA CYS A 242 -17.40 -12.57 19.34
C CYS A 242 -17.24 -13.39 20.62
N SER A 243 -16.73 -12.76 21.69
CA SER A 243 -16.56 -13.43 22.97
C SER A 243 -17.88 -14.04 23.47
N GLY A 244 -17.80 -15.31 23.89
CA GLY A 244 -18.93 -16.13 24.33
C GLY A 244 -19.80 -16.71 23.22
N ALA A 245 -19.42 -16.56 21.94
CA ALA A 245 -19.98 -17.37 20.86
C ALA A 245 -19.65 -18.86 21.06
N THR A 246 -20.52 -19.70 20.52
CA THR A 246 -20.37 -21.15 20.33
C THR A 246 -20.79 -21.46 18.89
N ILE A 247 -20.67 -22.72 18.46
CA ILE A 247 -21.15 -23.12 17.13
C ILE A 247 -22.64 -22.80 16.94
N LEU A 248 -23.51 -23.20 17.88
CA LEU A 248 -24.96 -23.03 17.74
C LEU A 248 -25.44 -21.60 18.03
N THR A 249 -24.77 -20.90 18.94
CA THR A 249 -25.11 -19.54 19.37
C THR A 249 -23.96 -18.61 19.01
N GLY A 250 -24.13 -17.68 18.08
CA GLY A 250 -23.08 -16.82 17.55
C GLY A 250 -22.66 -17.22 16.14
N VAL A 251 -22.07 -18.41 15.93
CA VAL A 251 -21.59 -18.79 14.58
C VAL A 251 -22.75 -19.08 13.63
N LEU A 252 -23.66 -19.99 14.01
CA LEU A 252 -24.82 -20.39 13.20
C LEU A 252 -26.13 -19.67 13.59
N GLY A 253 -26.18 -19.08 14.79
CA GLY A 253 -27.33 -18.35 15.31
C GLY A 253 -26.92 -17.00 15.89
N PRO A 254 -27.87 -16.14 16.29
CA PRO A 254 -27.54 -14.85 16.89
C PRO A 254 -26.83 -15.01 18.25
N LEU A 255 -26.23 -13.92 18.73
CA LEU A 255 -25.63 -13.79 20.05
C LEU A 255 -26.19 -12.54 20.78
N PRO A 256 -27.45 -12.57 21.24
CA PRO A 256 -28.14 -11.37 21.72
C PRO A 256 -27.49 -10.74 22.97
N PHE A 257 -26.83 -11.52 23.83
CA PHE A 257 -26.16 -10.96 25.00
C PHE A 257 -25.02 -10.00 24.63
N ALA A 258 -24.40 -10.19 23.46
CA ALA A 258 -23.37 -9.31 22.89
C ALA A 258 -23.96 -8.33 21.85
N GLY A 259 -25.28 -8.18 21.80
CA GLY A 259 -25.99 -7.33 20.85
C GLY A 259 -25.90 -7.77 19.40
N GLN A 260 -25.55 -9.04 19.13
CA GLN A 260 -25.44 -9.58 17.77
C GLN A 260 -26.77 -10.25 17.38
N GLU A 261 -27.61 -9.53 16.63
CA GLU A 261 -28.94 -10.00 16.23
C GLU A 261 -28.93 -11.00 15.06
N THR A 262 -27.79 -11.19 14.42
CA THR A 262 -27.57 -12.16 13.33
C THR A 262 -26.37 -13.04 13.62
N SER A 263 -26.35 -14.21 13.01
CA SER A 263 -25.22 -15.13 13.07
C SER A 263 -23.98 -14.53 12.40
N GLN A 264 -22.79 -14.97 12.81
CA GLN A 264 -21.54 -14.52 12.22
C GLN A 264 -21.46 -14.86 10.73
N ILE A 265 -22.03 -16.00 10.29
CA ILE A 265 -22.12 -16.35 8.86
C ILE A 265 -22.97 -15.33 8.10
N GLU A 266 -24.12 -14.93 8.64
CA GLU A 266 -24.97 -13.90 8.02
C GLU A 266 -24.28 -12.53 8.00
N GLN A 267 -23.52 -12.18 9.05
CA GLN A 267 -22.72 -10.95 9.08
C GLN A 267 -21.66 -10.95 7.98
N VAL A 268 -20.92 -12.04 7.81
CA VAL A 268 -19.93 -12.19 6.72
C VAL A 268 -20.63 -12.05 5.37
N GLN A 269 -21.73 -12.78 5.14
CA GLN A 269 -22.47 -12.72 3.88
C GLN A 269 -22.96 -11.31 3.56
N ALA A 270 -23.45 -10.57 4.56
CA ALA A 270 -23.89 -9.19 4.40
C ALA A 270 -22.74 -8.24 4.02
N ILE A 271 -21.53 -8.50 4.51
CA ILE A 271 -20.34 -7.68 4.23
C ILE A 271 -19.76 -8.00 2.86
N ILE A 272 -19.48 -9.28 2.59
CA ILE A 272 -18.70 -9.70 1.41
C ILE A 272 -19.58 -9.90 0.17
N GLY A 273 -20.90 -9.99 0.35
CA GLY A 273 -21.85 -10.29 -0.72
C GLY A 273 -21.52 -11.63 -1.40
N ASN A 274 -21.11 -11.56 -2.66
CA ASN A 274 -20.74 -12.73 -3.47
C ASN A 274 -19.22 -12.92 -3.63
N ARG A 275 -18.39 -12.14 -2.92
CA ARG A 275 -16.94 -12.27 -2.99
C ARG A 275 -16.53 -13.65 -2.44
N PRO A 276 -15.77 -14.48 -3.18
CA PRO A 276 -15.23 -15.72 -2.65
C PRO A 276 -14.31 -15.47 -1.45
N VAL A 277 -14.43 -16.29 -0.42
CA VAL A 277 -13.53 -16.28 0.74
C VAL A 277 -12.32 -17.15 0.42
N ASP A 278 -11.12 -16.61 0.64
CA ASP A 278 -9.87 -17.34 0.42
C ASP A 278 -9.43 -18.11 1.66
N ILE A 279 -9.61 -17.50 2.84
CA ILE A 279 -9.17 -18.05 4.12
C ILE A 279 -10.27 -17.88 5.17
N VAL A 280 -10.56 -18.94 5.92
CA VAL A 280 -11.42 -18.91 7.10
C VAL A 280 -10.60 -19.34 8.32
N ALA A 281 -10.55 -18.51 9.36
CA ALA A 281 -10.15 -18.91 10.69
C ALA A 281 -11.38 -19.05 11.58
N LEU A 282 -11.51 -20.20 12.24
CA LEU A 282 -12.62 -20.52 13.14
C LEU A 282 -12.10 -21.08 14.47
N SER A 283 -12.57 -20.53 15.59
CA SER A 283 -12.40 -21.08 16.94
C SER A 283 -13.75 -21.01 17.67
N ALA A 284 -14.37 -22.13 18.02
CA ALA A 284 -15.70 -22.15 18.64
C ALA A 284 -15.96 -23.43 19.44
#